data_AF-A0A9D5SVG1-F1
#
_entry.id   AF-A0A9D5SVG1-F1
#
_cell.length_a   1.000
_cell.length_b   1.000
_cell.length_c   1.000
_cell.angle_alpha   90.00
_cell.angle_beta   90.00
_cell.angle_gamma   90.00
#
_symmetry.space_group_name_H-M   'P 1'
#
loop_
_entity.id
_entity.type
_entity.pdbx_description
1 polymer ?
#
loop_
_entity_poly.entity_id
_entity_poly.type
_entity_poly.pdbx_seq_one_letter_code
_entity_poly.pdbx_strand_id
1 'polypeptide(L)'
;MIPNKLYSVSEIAELLGVTERTVRNYIAQGLLRGKKIGAQWRFTEEDVMNLLENRQIAPEGSDGGDVPTELAAINKMAAERINTLASFSEEDDDIPIARACMVIDYPAAEEAVVKAAAERAMNMLATVTTDIIPTCDYIWVRESGCVRFLLTGTLEQVAKMTKVIRKG
;
A
#
# COMPACT_ATOMS: atom_id res chain seq x y z
N MET A 1 6.67 4.24 23.69
CA MET A 1 7.74 3.25 23.45
C MET A 1 7.04 1.94 23.11
N ILE A 2 7.04 1.55 21.84
CA ILE A 2 6.42 0.29 21.39
C ILE A 2 7.36 -0.84 21.88
N PRO A 3 6.86 -1.91 22.53
CA PRO A 3 7.72 -3.01 22.95
C PRO A 3 8.46 -3.57 21.73
N ASN A 4 9.76 -3.88 21.89
CA ASN A 4 10.56 -4.58 20.87
C ASN A 4 9.97 -5.97 20.64
N LYS A 5 8.92 -6.05 19.82
CA LYS A 5 8.25 -7.29 19.45
C LYS A 5 9.24 -8.14 18.67
N LEU A 6 9.42 -9.38 19.12
CA LEU A 6 10.23 -10.37 18.42
C LEU A 6 9.32 -11.30 17.65
N TYR A 7 9.53 -11.39 16.34
CA TYR A 7 8.79 -12.25 15.44
C TYR A 7 9.45 -13.62 15.31
N SER A 8 8.64 -14.65 15.22
CA SER A 8 9.04 -16.01 14.83
C SER A 8 9.07 -16.18 13.31
N VAL A 9 9.60 -17.31 12.84
CA VAL A 9 9.61 -17.65 11.40
C VAL A 9 8.19 -17.68 10.82
N SER A 10 7.22 -18.22 11.56
CA SER A 10 5.81 -18.27 11.13
C SER A 10 5.21 -16.87 11.00
N GLU A 11 5.43 -16.00 11.99
CA GLU A 11 4.92 -14.62 11.94
C GLU A 11 5.55 -13.81 10.81
N ILE A 12 6.84 -14.02 10.51
CA ILE A 12 7.48 -13.40 9.35
C ILE A 12 6.90 -13.93 8.04
N ALA A 13 6.61 -15.23 7.97
CA ALA A 13 6.00 -15.86 6.79
C ALA A 13 4.61 -15.27 6.52
N GLU A 14 3.79 -15.12 7.56
CA GLU A 14 2.48 -14.46 7.48
C GLU A 14 2.60 -12.97 7.10
N LEU A 15 3.52 -12.23 7.75
CA LEU A 15 3.71 -10.81 7.51
C LEU A 15 4.15 -10.49 6.06
N LEU A 16 4.99 -11.34 5.48
CA LEU A 16 5.51 -11.17 4.13
C LEU A 16 4.67 -11.90 3.06
N GLY A 17 3.68 -12.69 3.45
CA GLY A 17 2.87 -13.51 2.55
C GLY A 17 3.68 -14.59 1.81
N VAL A 18 4.69 -15.17 2.47
CA VAL A 18 5.56 -16.23 1.91
C VAL A 18 5.49 -17.50 2.76
N THR A 19 6.08 -18.60 2.28
CA THR A 19 6.18 -19.82 3.09
C THR A 19 7.30 -19.72 4.14
N GLU A 20 7.19 -20.44 5.25
CA GLU A 20 8.31 -20.55 6.21
C GLU A 20 9.59 -21.11 5.57
N ARG A 21 9.47 -21.93 4.51
CA ARG A 21 10.63 -22.43 3.74
C ARG A 21 11.36 -21.26 3.09
N THR A 22 10.63 -20.33 2.47
CA THR A 22 11.21 -19.10 1.89
C THR A 22 11.89 -18.25 2.96
N VAL A 23 11.27 -18.10 4.14
CA VAL A 23 11.91 -17.38 5.27
C VAL A 23 13.20 -18.07 5.71
N ARG A 24 13.22 -19.41 5.83
CA ARG A 24 14.45 -20.16 6.14
C ARG A 24 15.53 -19.97 5.08
N ASN A 25 15.15 -19.88 3.80
CA ASN A 25 16.08 -19.57 2.73
C ASN A 25 16.66 -18.15 2.87
N TYR A 26 15.85 -17.16 3.24
CA TYR A 26 16.34 -15.80 3.50
C TYR A 26 17.34 -15.76 4.65
N ILE A 27 17.13 -16.55 5.70
CA ILE A 27 18.10 -16.71 6.80
C ILE A 27 19.39 -17.35 6.28
N ALA A 28 19.28 -18.44 5.52
CA ALA A 28 20.44 -19.17 4.99
C ALA A 28 21.27 -18.34 3.99
N GLN A 29 20.61 -17.49 3.21
CA GLN A 29 21.23 -16.57 2.25
C GLN A 29 21.73 -15.27 2.92
N GLY A 30 21.50 -15.08 4.22
CA GLY A 30 21.90 -13.88 4.96
C GLY A 30 21.08 -12.62 4.64
N LEU A 31 19.98 -12.77 3.89
CA LEU A 31 19.05 -11.69 3.51
C LEU A 31 18.20 -11.26 4.70
N LEU A 32 17.77 -12.20 5.54
CA LEU A 32 17.07 -11.93 6.78
C LEU A 32 17.98 -12.27 7.95
N ARG A 33 18.45 -11.25 8.64
CA ARG A 33 19.33 -11.39 9.80
C ARG A 33 18.46 -11.45 11.05
N GLY A 34 18.59 -12.51 11.85
CA GLY A 34 17.87 -12.64 13.10
C GLY A 34 18.75 -13.17 14.21
N LYS A 35 18.19 -13.33 15.40
CA LYS A 35 18.87 -13.96 16.54
C LYS A 35 18.23 -15.29 16.86
N LYS A 36 19.06 -16.30 17.13
CA LYS A 36 18.58 -17.59 17.62
C LYS A 36 18.49 -17.52 19.14
N ILE A 37 17.28 -17.64 19.67
CA ILE A 37 17.01 -17.68 21.12
C ILE A 37 16.56 -19.10 21.46
N GLY A 38 17.44 -19.86 22.10
CA GLY A 38 17.27 -21.31 22.29
C GLY A 38 17.26 -22.04 20.94
N ALA A 39 16.18 -22.77 20.67
CA ALA A 39 15.99 -23.49 19.40
C ALA A 39 15.28 -22.66 18.32
N GLN A 40 14.78 -21.46 18.65
CA GLN A 40 13.89 -20.69 17.79
C GLN A 40 14.58 -19.44 17.25
N TRP A 41 14.30 -19.15 15.98
CA TRP A 41 14.68 -17.87 15.39
C TRP A 41 13.73 -16.77 15.85
N ARG A 42 14.32 -15.60 16.13
CA ARG A 42 13.64 -14.38 16.53
C ARG A 42 14.16 -13.20 15.72
N PHE A 43 13.25 -12.39 15.23
CA PHE A 43 13.53 -11.24 14.37
C PHE A 43 12.92 -10.00 14.98
N THR A 44 13.64 -8.89 14.91
CA THR A 44 13.11 -7.57 15.25
C THR A 44 12.36 -7.00 14.05
N GLU A 45 11.59 -5.94 14.27
CA GLU A 45 10.98 -5.18 13.17
C GLU A 45 12.04 -4.58 12.23
N GLU A 46 13.16 -4.11 12.78
CA GLU A 46 14.29 -3.58 12.02
C GLU A 46 14.88 -4.62 11.07
N ASP A 47 15.00 -5.88 11.51
CA ASP A 47 15.49 -6.99 10.66
C ASP A 47 14.59 -7.20 9.43
N VAL A 48 13.27 -7.02 9.58
CA VAL A 48 12.29 -7.15 8.51
C VAL A 48 12.35 -5.94 7.58
N MET A 49 12.43 -4.73 8.13
CA MET A 49 12.56 -3.50 7.33
C MET A 49 13.83 -3.55 6.47
N ASN A 50 14.96 -3.98 7.04
CA ASN A 50 16.21 -4.16 6.32
C ASN A 50 16.09 -5.15 5.14
N LEU A 51 15.31 -6.23 5.30
CA LEU A 51 15.02 -7.16 4.21
C LEU A 51 14.24 -6.48 3.07
N LEU A 52 13.26 -5.63 3.42
CA LEU A 52 12.42 -4.92 2.46
C LEU A 52 13.17 -3.80 1.73
N GLU A 53 14.05 -3.09 2.43
CA GLU A 53 14.90 -2.04 1.87
C GLU A 53 15.94 -2.61 0.90
N ASN A 54 16.59 -3.72 1.28
CA ASN A 54 17.56 -4.40 0.40
C ASN A 54 16.93 -5.03 -0.85
N ARG A 55 15.61 -5.23 -0.87
CA ARG A 55 14.88 -5.75 -2.04
C ARG A 55 14.67 -4.70 -3.14
N GLN A 56 14.97 -3.42 -2.89
CA GLN A 56 14.81 -2.34 -3.89
C GLN A 56 15.91 -2.29 -4.95
N ILE A 57 16.85 -3.25 -4.97
CA ILE A 57 17.80 -3.46 -6.07
C ILE A 57 17.32 -4.67 -6.89
N ALA A 58 17.13 -4.41 -8.18
CA ALA A 58 16.40 -5.16 -9.22
C ALA A 58 16.73 -6.66 -9.40
N PRO A 59 15.86 -7.41 -10.14
CA PRO A 59 16.00 -8.84 -10.35
C PRO A 59 16.89 -9.15 -11.57
N GLU A 60 18.00 -9.88 -11.42
CA GLU A 60 18.65 -10.65 -12.51
C GLU A 60 19.54 -11.77 -11.94
N GLY A 61 19.53 -12.95 -12.58
CA GLY A 61 20.68 -13.87 -12.58
C GLY A 61 20.51 -15.23 -11.89
N SER A 62 20.19 -16.24 -12.70
CA SER A 62 20.14 -17.68 -12.45
C SER A 62 21.47 -18.32 -12.04
N ASP A 63 21.39 -19.40 -11.25
CA ASP A 63 22.27 -20.56 -11.47
C ASP A 63 21.44 -21.85 -11.48
N GLY A 64 21.80 -22.76 -12.39
CA GLY A 64 20.93 -23.78 -12.97
C GLY A 64 20.47 -24.87 -11.99
N GLY A 65 19.16 -25.12 -12.01
CA GLY A 65 18.51 -26.27 -11.41
C GLY A 65 17.01 -26.08 -11.51
N ASP A 66 16.37 -26.81 -12.43
CA ASP A 66 14.94 -26.97 -12.63
C ASP A 66 14.07 -25.81 -12.15
N VAL A 67 13.61 -24.97 -13.08
CA VAL A 67 12.54 -24.00 -12.82
C VAL A 67 11.41 -24.73 -12.09
N PRO A 68 11.14 -24.46 -10.79
CA PRO A 68 10.09 -25.16 -10.10
C PRO A 68 8.80 -24.81 -10.82
N THR A 69 8.07 -25.85 -11.25
CA THR A 69 6.73 -25.75 -11.85
C THR A 69 5.81 -24.83 -11.03
N GLU A 70 6.12 -24.62 -9.76
CA GLU A 70 5.51 -23.68 -8.83
C GLU A 70 5.72 -22.19 -9.17
N LEU A 71 6.87 -21.74 -9.69
CA LEU A 71 7.06 -20.31 -10.02
C LEU A 71 6.30 -19.94 -11.30
N ALA A 72 6.25 -20.86 -12.26
CA ALA A 72 5.35 -20.76 -13.40
C ALA A 72 3.88 -20.83 -12.95
N ALA A 73 3.56 -21.66 -11.95
CA ALA A 73 2.21 -21.70 -11.36
C ALA A 73 1.87 -20.44 -10.56
N ILE A 74 2.83 -19.77 -9.92
CA ILE A 74 2.64 -18.49 -9.21
C ILE A 74 2.45 -17.36 -10.21
N ASN A 75 3.23 -17.30 -11.29
CA ASN A 75 3.01 -16.30 -12.34
C ASN A 75 1.72 -16.58 -13.12
N LYS A 76 1.35 -17.85 -13.31
CA LYS A 76 0.08 -18.26 -13.89
C LYS A 76 -1.09 -17.96 -12.95
N MET A 77 -0.98 -18.22 -11.65
CA MET A 77 -1.99 -17.85 -10.64
C MET A 77 -2.06 -16.34 -10.42
N ALA A 78 -0.96 -15.59 -10.52
CA ALA A 78 -0.97 -14.14 -10.42
C ALA A 78 -1.58 -13.51 -11.67
N ALA A 79 -1.24 -14.01 -12.86
CA ALA A 79 -1.87 -13.61 -14.12
C ALA A 79 -3.36 -14.00 -14.16
N GLU A 80 -3.69 -15.22 -13.70
CA GLU A 80 -5.08 -15.69 -13.58
C GLU A 80 -5.82 -14.92 -12.50
N ARG A 81 -5.21 -14.50 -11.38
CA ARG A 81 -5.83 -13.64 -10.36
C ARG A 81 -6.00 -12.20 -10.80
N ILE A 82 -5.10 -11.67 -11.63
CA ILE A 82 -5.26 -10.37 -12.31
C ILE A 82 -6.42 -10.47 -13.31
N ASN A 83 -6.55 -11.60 -14.02
CA ASN A 83 -7.71 -11.87 -14.86
C ASN A 83 -8.98 -12.22 -14.08
N THR A 84 -8.86 -12.77 -12.86
CA THR A 84 -9.99 -13.04 -11.95
C THR A 84 -10.49 -11.73 -11.34
N LEU A 85 -9.58 -10.77 -11.11
CA LEU A 85 -9.92 -9.40 -10.76
C LEU A 85 -10.59 -8.65 -11.93
N ALA A 86 -10.19 -8.98 -13.17
CA ALA A 86 -10.84 -8.51 -14.39
C ALA A 86 -12.08 -9.34 -14.80
N SER A 87 -12.34 -10.46 -14.12
CA SER A 87 -13.50 -11.33 -14.28
C SER A 87 -14.37 -11.35 -13.03
N PHE A 88 -14.20 -10.41 -12.09
CA PHE A 88 -15.32 -9.96 -11.29
C PHE A 88 -16.27 -9.32 -12.28
N SER A 89 -17.10 -10.19 -12.86
CA SER A 89 -18.34 -9.84 -13.52
C SER A 89 -19.07 -8.87 -12.62
N GLU A 90 -19.74 -7.93 -13.26
CA GLU A 90 -20.49 -6.80 -12.70
C GLU A 90 -21.73 -7.23 -11.87
N GLU A 91 -21.68 -8.34 -11.10
CA GLU A 91 -22.84 -8.96 -10.45
C GLU A 91 -22.57 -9.55 -9.03
N ASP A 92 -21.58 -9.05 -8.27
CA ASP A 92 -21.50 -9.28 -6.81
C ASP A 92 -21.78 -7.97 -6.07
N ASP A 93 -23.07 -7.64 -5.89
CA ASP A 93 -23.57 -6.40 -5.26
C ASP A 93 -23.18 -6.23 -3.77
N ASP A 94 -22.59 -7.26 -3.13
CA ASP A 94 -22.37 -7.31 -1.68
C ASP A 94 -20.90 -7.22 -1.23
N ILE A 95 -19.93 -6.99 -2.12
CA ILE A 95 -18.55 -6.71 -1.70
C ILE A 95 -18.45 -5.25 -1.24
N PRO A 96 -18.17 -4.94 0.04
CA PRO A 96 -18.12 -3.56 0.51
C PRO A 96 -16.96 -2.82 -0.16
N ILE A 97 -17.28 -1.79 -0.95
CA ILE A 97 -16.30 -0.90 -1.57
C ILE A 97 -15.57 -0.13 -0.46
N ALA A 98 -14.24 -0.31 -0.38
CA ALA A 98 -13.40 0.37 0.59
C ALA A 98 -13.49 1.91 0.43
N ARG A 99 -13.86 2.58 1.52
CA ARG A 99 -13.86 4.05 1.63
C ARG A 99 -12.53 4.52 2.20
N ALA A 100 -12.07 5.64 1.69
CA ALA A 100 -10.87 6.32 2.17
C ALA A 100 -11.22 7.73 2.66
N CYS A 101 -10.49 8.15 3.69
CA CYS A 101 -10.45 9.52 4.16
C CYS A 101 -8.97 9.93 4.17
N MET A 102 -8.67 11.08 3.59
CA MET A 102 -7.32 11.63 3.60
C MET A 102 -7.37 13.09 4.02
N VAL A 103 -6.46 13.44 4.93
CA VAL A 103 -6.27 14.79 5.45
C VAL A 103 -4.97 15.33 4.86
N ILE A 104 -5.02 16.50 4.22
CA ILE A 104 -3.84 17.17 3.66
C ILE A 104 -3.72 18.55 4.28
N ASP A 105 -2.61 18.80 4.96
CA ASP A 105 -2.22 20.16 5.33
C ASP A 105 -1.49 20.80 4.14
N TYR A 106 -2.17 21.74 3.50
CA TYR A 106 -1.72 22.44 2.31
C TYR A 106 -1.27 23.86 2.68
N PRO A 107 0.01 24.22 2.50
CA PRO A 107 0.50 25.56 2.79
C PRO A 107 -0.07 26.54 1.76
N ALA A 108 -0.98 27.41 2.19
CA ALA A 108 -1.58 28.44 1.33
C ALA A 108 -1.83 29.71 2.11
N ALA A 109 -1.51 30.85 1.48
CA ALA A 109 -1.76 32.18 2.01
C ALA A 109 -3.05 32.83 1.44
N GLU A 110 -3.55 32.33 0.31
CA GLU A 110 -4.64 32.97 -0.45
C GLU A 110 -5.83 32.02 -0.67
N GLU A 111 -7.03 32.49 -0.33
CA GLU A 111 -8.28 31.71 -0.41
C GLU A 111 -8.69 31.36 -1.84
N ALA A 112 -8.38 32.22 -2.82
CA ALA A 112 -8.65 31.94 -4.23
C ALA A 112 -7.92 30.67 -4.72
N VAL A 113 -6.67 30.47 -4.29
CA VAL A 113 -5.86 29.29 -4.65
C VAL A 113 -6.45 28.01 -4.07
N VAL A 114 -6.86 28.08 -2.80
CA VAL A 114 -7.49 26.96 -2.08
C VAL A 114 -8.82 26.57 -2.73
N LYS A 115 -9.67 27.56 -3.01
CA LYS A 115 -10.96 27.35 -3.66
C LYS A 115 -10.79 26.75 -5.06
N ALA A 116 -9.85 27.27 -5.85
CA ALA A 116 -9.55 26.71 -7.17
C ALA A 116 -9.00 25.27 -7.08
N ALA A 117 -8.23 24.92 -6.05
CA ALA A 117 -7.80 23.54 -5.82
C ALA A 117 -8.97 22.61 -5.48
N ALA A 118 -9.87 23.04 -4.59
CA ALA A 118 -11.07 22.29 -4.25
C ALA A 118 -12.00 22.09 -5.46
N GLU A 119 -12.26 23.14 -6.23
CA GLU A 119 -13.09 23.09 -7.45
C GLU A 119 -12.49 22.15 -8.49
N ARG A 120 -11.16 22.20 -8.72
CA ARG A 120 -10.49 21.26 -9.62
C ARG A 120 -10.63 19.81 -9.15
N ALA A 121 -10.50 19.56 -7.84
CA ALA A 121 -10.64 18.21 -7.29
C ALA A 121 -12.06 17.67 -7.48
N MET A 122 -13.08 18.50 -7.22
CA MET A 122 -14.50 18.13 -7.40
C MET A 122 -14.88 17.97 -8.87
N ASN A 123 -14.46 18.88 -9.76
CA ASN A 123 -14.76 18.81 -11.20
C ASN A 123 -14.14 17.58 -11.87
N MET A 124 -13.01 17.08 -11.37
CA MET A 124 -12.40 15.85 -11.88
C MET A 124 -13.27 14.61 -11.64
N LEU A 125 -14.16 14.66 -10.64
CA LEU A 125 -15.02 13.53 -10.26
C LEU A 125 -16.48 13.71 -10.71
N ALA A 126 -16.84 14.89 -11.23
CA ALA A 126 -18.21 15.22 -11.65
C ALA A 126 -18.74 14.37 -12.82
N THR A 127 -17.85 13.69 -13.56
CA THR A 127 -18.23 12.80 -14.67
C THR A 127 -18.41 11.34 -14.26
N VAL A 128 -18.19 10.99 -12.98
CA VAL A 128 -18.26 9.61 -12.51
C VAL A 128 -19.60 9.39 -11.81
N THR A 129 -20.52 8.68 -12.46
CA THR A 129 -21.73 8.17 -11.82
C THR A 129 -21.35 6.99 -10.92
N THR A 130 -21.30 7.22 -9.61
CA THR A 130 -20.98 6.20 -8.60
C THR A 130 -21.93 6.30 -7.42
N ASP A 131 -22.24 5.17 -6.78
CA ASP A 131 -23.06 5.16 -5.56
C ASP A 131 -22.38 5.83 -4.34
N ILE A 132 -21.05 5.98 -4.39
CA ILE A 132 -20.26 6.65 -3.33
C ILE A 132 -19.89 8.06 -3.78
N ILE A 133 -20.62 9.04 -3.29
CA ILE A 133 -20.37 10.45 -3.57
C ILE A 133 -19.07 10.89 -2.86
N PRO A 134 -18.05 11.34 -3.61
CA PRO A 134 -16.82 11.87 -3.02
C PRO A 134 -17.04 13.28 -2.47
N THR A 135 -16.27 13.66 -1.46
CA THR A 135 -16.24 15.03 -0.92
C THR A 135 -14.83 15.59 -0.87
N CYS A 136 -14.73 16.89 -1.07
CA CYS A 136 -13.51 17.67 -0.90
C CYS A 136 -13.86 18.95 -0.14
N ASP A 137 -13.68 18.91 1.16
CA ASP A 137 -13.88 20.06 2.04
C ASP A 137 -12.52 20.62 2.50
N TYR A 138 -12.52 21.84 3.02
CA TYR A 138 -11.32 22.41 3.61
C TYR A 138 -11.62 23.35 4.77
N ILE A 139 -10.67 23.44 5.71
CA ILE A 139 -10.72 24.34 6.85
C ILE A 139 -9.40 25.08 7.02
N TRP A 140 -9.48 26.35 7.39
CA TRP A 140 -8.30 27.15 7.70
C TRP A 140 -7.78 26.84 9.11
N VAL A 141 -6.51 26.45 9.19
CA VAL A 141 -5.84 26.24 10.48
C VAL A 141 -5.09 27.52 10.83
N ARG A 142 -5.77 28.41 11.56
CA ARG A 142 -5.33 29.80 11.83
C ARG A 142 -3.97 29.91 12.54
N GLU A 143 -3.54 28.88 13.27
CA GLU A 143 -2.27 28.86 14.00
C GLU A 143 -1.05 28.53 13.13
N SER A 144 -1.24 27.86 11.99
CA SER A 144 -0.16 27.29 11.18
C SER A 144 -0.06 27.85 9.76
N GLY A 145 -0.92 28.80 9.38
CA GLY A 145 -0.89 29.43 8.04
C GLY A 145 -1.12 28.43 6.90
N CYS A 146 -1.84 27.34 7.19
CA CYS A 146 -2.14 26.29 6.23
C CYS A 146 -3.65 25.99 6.20
N VAL A 147 -4.07 25.41 5.08
CA VAL A 147 -5.41 24.89 4.88
C VAL A 147 -5.39 23.39 4.98
N ARG A 148 -6.30 22.83 5.77
CA ARG A 148 -6.50 21.40 5.87
C ARG A 148 -7.61 20.97 4.92
N PHE A 149 -7.27 20.21 3.89
CA PHE A 149 -8.24 19.52 3.05
C PHE A 149 -8.69 18.22 3.69
N LEU A 150 -9.98 17.91 3.56
CA LEU A 150 -10.60 16.65 3.93
C LEU A 150 -11.19 16.01 2.67
N LEU A 151 -10.57 14.92 2.23
CA LEU A 151 -11.00 14.20 1.04
C LEU A 151 -11.65 12.88 1.45
N THR A 152 -12.87 12.62 0.99
CA THR A 152 -13.56 11.36 1.25
C THR A 152 -14.11 10.75 -0.05
N GLY A 153 -14.16 9.43 -0.12
CA GLY A 153 -14.64 8.70 -1.30
C GLY A 153 -14.13 7.26 -1.33
N THR A 154 -14.16 6.62 -2.49
CA THR A 154 -13.44 5.37 -2.75
C THR A 154 -11.93 5.61 -2.77
N LEU A 155 -11.14 4.54 -2.65
CA LEU A 155 -9.67 4.60 -2.78
C LEU A 155 -9.23 5.30 -4.07
N GLU A 156 -9.90 5.00 -5.19
CA GLU A 156 -9.58 5.60 -6.49
C GLU A 156 -9.95 7.10 -6.55
N GLN A 157 -11.13 7.47 -6.04
CA GLN A 157 -11.58 8.86 -5.98
C GLN A 157 -10.60 9.72 -5.15
N VAL A 158 -10.23 9.26 -3.96
CA VAL A 158 -9.29 9.97 -3.08
C VAL A 158 -7.91 10.10 -3.75
N ALA A 159 -7.40 9.04 -4.37
CA ALA A 159 -6.13 9.08 -5.09
C ALA A 159 -6.15 10.08 -6.26
N LYS A 160 -7.27 10.18 -7.00
CA LYS A 160 -7.45 11.18 -8.08
C LYS A 160 -7.44 12.61 -7.52
N MET A 161 -8.21 12.90 -6.49
CA MET A 161 -8.24 14.24 -5.87
C MET A 161 -6.86 14.65 -5.32
N THR A 162 -6.13 13.72 -4.71
CA THR A 162 -4.76 13.95 -4.20
C THR A 162 -3.83 14.51 -5.28
N LYS A 163 -3.88 13.93 -6.49
CA LYS A 163 -3.01 14.33 -7.61
C LYS A 163 -3.29 15.77 -8.07
N VAL A 164 -4.54 16.21 -7.95
CA VAL A 164 -4.96 17.56 -8.35
C VAL A 164 -4.52 18.60 -7.33
N ILE A 165 -4.74 18.33 -6.04
CA ILE A 165 -4.35 19.24 -4.96
C ILE A 165 -2.83 19.48 -4.96
N ARG A 166 -2.04 18.46 -5.31
CA ARG A 166 -0.57 18.59 -5.43
C ARG A 166 -0.08 19.46 -6.60
N LYS A 167 -0.90 19.70 -7.63
CA LYS A 167 -0.55 20.49 -8.82
C LYS A 167 -1.09 21.93 -8.77
N GLY A 168 -1.46 22.42 -7.59
CA GLY A 168 -1.91 23.79 -7.34
C GLY A 168 -0.79 24.73 -6.96
#